data_AF-A0A6C0QHC4-F1
#
_entry.id   AF-A0A6C0QHC4-F1
#
_cell.length_a   1.000
_cell.length_b   1.000
_cell.length_c   1.000
_cell.angle_alpha   90.00
_cell.angle_beta   90.00
_cell.angle_gamma   90.00
#
_symmetry.space_group_name_H-M   'P 1'
#
loop_
_entity.id
_entity.type
_entity.pdbx_description
1 polymer ?
#
loop_
_entity_poly.entity_id
_entity_poly.type
_entity_poly.pdbx_seq_one_letter_code
_entity_poly.pdbx_strand_id
1 'polypeptide(L)' 'SHLRRTNTPIGRDGKIAKPRQLHNTHWGLVCPAETPEGQACGLVKNLALMCYITVGTPIEPIIDFMIQRSMEV' A
#
# COMPACT_ATOMS: atom_id res chain seq x y z
N SER A 1 -3.15 -15.77 -7.67
CA SER A 1 -2.75 -14.36 -7.48
C SER A 1 -3.94 -13.40 -7.32
N HIS A 2 -5.07 -13.58 -8.01
CA HIS A 2 -6.22 -12.63 -8.03
C HIS A 2 -6.64 -12.02 -6.67
N LEU A 3 -6.70 -12.79 -5.58
CA LEU A 3 -7.10 -12.27 -4.25
C LEU A 3 -6.11 -11.24 -3.66
N ARG A 4 -4.84 -11.27 -4.07
CA ARG A 4 -3.80 -10.32 -3.62
C ARG A 4 -3.64 -9.12 -4.56
N ARG A 5 -4.49 -9.00 -5.58
CA ARG A 5 -4.38 -7.96 -6.60
C ARG A 5 -4.94 -6.63 -6.08
N THR A 6 -4.18 -5.56 -6.25
CA THR A 6 -4.58 -4.18 -6.01
C THR A 6 -4.56 -3.40 -7.31
N ASN A 7 -5.48 -2.44 -7.45
CA ASN A 7 -5.61 -1.61 -8.65
C ASN A 7 -5.57 -0.14 -8.25
N THR A 8 -4.60 0.60 -8.77
CA THR A 8 -4.56 2.05 -8.59
C THR A 8 -5.68 2.69 -9.44
N PRO A 9 -6.55 3.54 -8.86
CA PRO A 9 -7.69 4.13 -9.56
C PRO A 9 -7.25 5.28 -10.48
N ILE A 10 -6.40 4.98 -11.45
CA ILE A 10 -5.88 5.92 -12.45
C ILE A 10 -6.27 5.41 -13.84
N GLY A 11 -6.73 6.32 -14.70
CA GLY A 11 -7.05 6.03 -16.09
C GLY A 11 -5.86 5.42 -16.83
N ARG A 12 -6.12 4.37 -17.62
CA ARG A 12 -5.06 3.64 -18.33
C ARG A 12 -4.54 4.38 -19.56
N ASP A 13 -5.22 5.44 -19.98
CA ASP A 13 -4.92 6.23 -21.17
C ASP A 13 -3.77 7.24 -20.95
N GLY A 14 -3.43 7.50 -19.67
CA GLY A 14 -2.38 8.45 -19.30
C GLY A 14 -0.98 7.84 -19.35
N LYS A 15 -0.05 8.50 -20.06
CA LYS A 15 1.41 8.27 -20.04
C LYS A 15 2.10 8.80 -18.77
N ILE A 16 1.39 8.88 -17.64
CA ILE A 16 1.96 9.38 -16.39
C ILE A 16 2.89 8.30 -15.82
N ALA A 17 4.20 8.55 -15.86
CA ALA A 17 5.20 7.55 -15.49
C ALA A 17 5.33 7.32 -13.98
N LYS A 18 5.28 8.38 -13.16
CA LYS A 18 5.54 8.32 -11.71
C LYS A 18 4.71 7.28 -10.93
N PRO A 19 3.37 7.18 -11.09
CA PRO A 19 2.58 6.19 -10.33
C PRO A 19 2.84 4.74 -10.78
N ARG A 20 3.41 4.55 -11.98
CA ARG A 20 3.73 3.23 -12.56
C ARG A 20 5.11 2.74 -12.13
N GLN A 21 6.03 3.65 -11.80
CA GLN A 21 7.38 3.31 -11.40
C GLN A 21 7.41 2.56 -10.07
N LEU A 22 8.33 1.59 -9.97
CA LEU A 22 8.62 0.93 -8.70
C LEU A 22 9.31 1.94 -7.78
N HIS A 23 8.62 2.33 -6.71
CA HIS A 23 9.16 3.14 -5.63
C HIS A 23 9.74 2.28 -4.49
N ASN A 24 10.76 2.77 -3.78
CA ASN A 24 11.43 2.00 -2.71
C ASN A 24 10.51 1.64 -1.54
N THR A 25 9.47 2.43 -1.28
CA THR A 25 8.47 2.15 -0.22
C THR A 25 7.63 0.90 -0.48
N HIS A 26 7.70 0.32 -1.68
CA HIS A 26 7.03 -0.95 -2.00
C HIS A 26 7.72 -2.16 -1.38
N TRP A 27 8.98 -2.02 -0.95
CA TRP A 27 9.78 -3.12 -0.41
C TRP A 27 9.06 -3.80 0.76
N GLY A 28 8.86 -5.11 0.64
CA GLY A 28 8.16 -5.93 1.64
C GLY A 28 6.63 -5.89 1.60
N LEU A 29 6.01 -4.97 0.84
CA LEU A 29 4.55 -4.80 0.78
C LEU A 29 3.95 -5.32 -0.53
N VAL A 30 4.62 -5.11 -1.66
CA VAL A 30 4.14 -5.57 -2.98
C VAL A 30 5.24 -6.34 -3.72
N CYS A 31 4.84 -7.28 -4.58
CA CYS A 31 5.75 -7.99 -5.46
C CYS A 31 6.32 -7.01 -6.51
N PRO A 32 7.66 -6.86 -6.62
CA PRO A 32 8.25 -5.88 -7.53
C PRO A 32 8.10 -6.25 -9.01
N ALA A 33 7.88 -7.53 -9.34
CA ALA A 33 7.82 -8.03 -10.70
C ALA A 33 6.40 -8.39 -11.19
N GLU A 34 5.47 -8.74 -10.29
CA GLU A 34 4.15 -9.25 -10.66
C GLU A 34 3.17 -8.12 -11.01
N THR A 35 3.35 -7.53 -12.19
CA THR A 35 2.46 -6.55 -12.84
C THR A 35 2.18 -6.98 -14.28
N PRO A 36 0.96 -6.77 -14.81
CA PRO A 36 0.70 -6.98 -16.23
C PRO A 36 1.51 -6.00 -17.11
N GLU A 37 1.75 -6.40 -18.35
CA GLU A 37 2.41 -5.57 -19.35
C GLU A 37 1.46 -4.49 -19.93
N GLY A 38 2.02 -3.53 -20.67
CA GLY A 38 1.26 -2.52 -21.39
C GLY A 38 0.60 -1.46 -20.49
N GLN A 39 -0.63 -1.06 -20.81
CA GLN A 39 -1.30 0.11 -20.20
C GLN A 39 -1.62 -0.05 -18.71
N ALA A 40 -1.59 -1.27 -18.18
CA ALA A 40 -1.80 -1.56 -16.76
C ALA A 40 -0.48 -1.73 -15.98
N CYS A 41 0.68 -1.67 -16.66
CA CYS A 41 1.98 -1.83 -16.02
C CYS A 41 2.19 -0.80 -14.92
N GLY A 42 2.52 -1.29 -13.72
CA GLY A 42 2.72 -0.50 -12.52
C GLY A 42 1.44 0.01 -11.84
N LEU A 43 0.27 -0.15 -12.46
CA LEU A 43 -1.04 0.23 -11.87
C LEU A 43 -1.73 -0.95 -11.19
N VAL A 44 -1.51 -2.15 -11.73
CA VAL A 44 -1.98 -3.39 -11.12
C VAL A 44 -0.80 -4.03 -10.40
N LYS A 45 -0.90 -4.16 -9.08
CA LYS A 45 0.15 -4.72 -8.23
C LYS A 45 -0.38 -5.90 -7.44
N ASN A 46 0.49 -6.81 -7.05
CA ASN A 46 0.14 -7.91 -6.16
C ASN A 46 0.84 -7.73 -4.81
N LEU A 47 0.11 -7.92 -3.71
CA LEU A 47 0.69 -7.88 -2.36
C LEU A 47 1.77 -8.95 -2.20
N ALA A 48 2.83 -8.65 -1.45
CA ALA A 48 3.87 -9.61 -1.10
C ALA A 48 3.31 -10.73 -0.22
N LEU A 49 4.01 -11.87 -0.14
CA LEU A 49 3.55 -13.03 0.63
C LEU A 49 3.40 -12.74 2.13
N MET A 50 4.22 -11.83 2.66
CA MET A 50 4.19 -11.43 4.08
C MET A 50 3.43 -10.11 4.32
N CYS A 51 2.81 -9.54 3.30
CA CYS A 51 2.06 -8.29 3.45
C CYS A 51 0.79 -8.52 4.27
N TYR A 52 0.54 -7.65 5.25
CA TYR A 52 -0.66 -7.64 6.07
C TYR A 52 -1.41 -6.32 5.91
N ILE A 53 -2.72 -6.39 5.70
CA ILE A 53 -3.59 -5.20 5.60
C ILE A 53 -4.12 -4.89 7.00
N THR A 54 -3.90 -3.67 7.46
CA THR A 54 -4.45 -3.19 8.73
C THR A 54 -5.98 -3.24 8.72
N VAL A 55 -6.56 -3.83 9.77
CA VAL A 55 -8.02 -3.94 9.95
C VAL A 55 -8.61 -2.89 10.88
N GLY A 56 -7.77 -2.04 11.46
CA GLY A 56 -8.15 -1.03 12.45
C GLY A 56 -7.96 -1.52 13.90
N THR A 57 -7.79 -0.57 14.82
CA THR A 57 -7.71 -0.80 16.26
C THR A 57 -8.23 0.46 16.96
N PRO A 58 -8.97 0.35 18.09
CA PRO A 58 -9.41 1.53 18.85
C PRO A 58 -8.22 2.42 19.25
N ILE A 59 -8.39 3.74 19.13
CA ILE A 59 -7.31 4.71 19.37
C ILE A 59 -7.27 5.17 20.83
N GLU A 60 -8.38 5.07 21.53
CA GLU A 60 -8.57 5.55 22.91
C GLU A 60 -7.52 4.97 23.87
N PRO A 61 -7.19 3.66 23.85
CA PRO A 61 -6.17 3.11 24.75
C PRO A 61 -4.77 3.68 24.50
N ILE A 62 -4.46 4.09 23.26
CA ILE A 62 -3.18 4.70 22.92
C ILE A 62 -3.12 6.13 23.46
N ILE A 63 -4.20 6.89 23.34
CA ILE A 63 -4.31 8.25 23.87
C ILE A 63 -4.22 8.22 25.40
N ASP A 64 -4.98 7.35 26.06
CA ASP A 64 -4.93 7.19 27.52
C ASP A 64 -3.52 6.84 28.00
N PHE A 65 -2.81 5.95 27.29
CA PHE A 65 -1.43 5.63 27.59
C PHE A 65 -0.50 6.85 27.45
N MET A 66 -0.67 7.67 26.43
CA MET A 66 0.13 8.89 26.23
C MET A 66 -0.12 9.92 27.35
N ILE A 67 -1.39 10.13 27.75
CA ILE A 67 -1.76 11.03 28.86
C ILE A 67 -1.16 10.53 30.17
N GLN A 68 -1.22 9.22 30.45
CA GLN A 68 -0.59 8.61 31.63
C GLN A 68 0.93 8.85 31.68
N ARG A 69 1.59 9.01 30.53
CA ARG A 69 3.02 9.34 30.43
C ARG A 69 3.31 10.84 30.43
N SER A 70 2.31 11.67 30.76
CA SER A 70 2.42 13.13 30.77
C SER A 70 2.86 13.71 29.42
N MET A 71 2.49 13.04 28.32
CA MET A 71 2.65 13.61 26.98
C MET A 71 1.49 14.58 26.72
N GLU A 72 1.79 15.76 26.17
CA GLU A 72 0.77 16.64 25.63
C GLU A 72 0.16 15.97 24.39
N VAL A 73 -1.18 15.86 24.38
CA VAL A 73 -1.96 15.26 23.28
C VAL A 73 -2.88 16.32 22.71
#